data_AF-A0A381RPA2-F1
#
_entry.id   AF-A0A381RPA2-F1
#
_cell.length_a   1.000
_cell.length_b   1.000
_cell.length_c   1.000
_cell.angle_alpha   90.00
_cell.angle_beta   90.00
_cell.angle_gamma   90.00
#
_symmetry.space_group_name_H-M   'P 1'
#
loop_
_entity.id
_entity.type
_entity.pdbx_description
1 polymer ?
#
loop_
_entity_poly.entity_id
_entity_poly.type
_entity_poly.pdbx_seq_one_letter_code
_entity_poly.pdbx_strand_id
1 'polypeptide(L)'
;MKRARSAEMQSCAVRTVFAVGVLVALAVIAQPLVARVHEQISTVSANRFVGLEWTFVRVRYTSITMNEARFRQYWNEPWAIDAPAAEQNLSRRLSRLTSIKVNDPIVVTLDEERIWEYPWLYFVEPGNLQLGADEVTRLREFLLRGGTITFDDFHGPIEWDHFVAQISKVLPGYDIVDLEPDHPIFSCFYKIDSYPQIPG
;
A
#
# COMPACT_ATOMS: atom_id res chain seq x y z
N MET A 1 73.69 20.40 16.87
CA MET A 1 73.03 19.41 15.99
C MET A 1 71.84 18.63 16.60
N LYS A 2 71.44 18.83 17.88
CA LYS A 2 70.29 18.09 18.46
C LYS A 2 68.89 18.72 18.19
N ARG A 3 68.79 20.02 17.92
CA ARG A 3 67.50 20.71 17.72
C ARG A 3 66.83 20.43 16.36
N ALA A 4 67.60 20.12 15.31
CA ALA A 4 67.06 19.90 13.96
C ALA A 4 66.28 18.58 13.83
N ARG A 5 66.77 17.48 14.43
CA ARG A 5 66.10 16.17 14.41
C ARG A 5 64.75 16.15 15.13
N SER A 6 64.54 17.01 16.13
CA SER A 6 63.29 17.07 16.89
C SER A 6 62.15 17.70 16.08
N ALA A 7 62.46 18.68 15.22
CA ALA A 7 61.47 19.38 14.41
C ALA A 7 60.97 18.52 13.23
N GLU A 8 61.85 17.72 12.63
CA GLU A 8 61.48 16.77 11.56
C GLU A 8 60.58 15.65 12.08
N MET A 9 60.84 15.14 13.29
CA MET A 9 60.05 14.06 13.90
C MET A 9 58.64 14.55 14.31
N GLN A 10 58.52 15.79 14.81
CA GLN A 10 57.22 16.43 15.05
C GLN A 10 56.44 16.72 13.76
N SER A 11 57.13 17.16 12.69
CA SER A 11 56.50 17.43 11.39
C SER A 11 55.96 16.15 10.73
N CYS A 12 56.67 15.04 10.86
CA CYS A 12 56.24 13.74 10.37
C CYS A 12 55.00 13.23 11.12
N ALA A 13 55.01 13.26 12.46
CA ALA A 13 53.87 12.84 13.28
C ALA A 13 52.59 13.66 13.02
N VAL A 14 52.71 14.98 12.87
CA VAL A 14 51.57 15.86 12.56
C VAL A 14 51.01 15.57 11.17
N ARG A 15 51.87 15.33 10.16
CA ARG A 15 51.45 14.95 8.81
C ARG A 15 50.76 13.59 8.77
N THR A 16 51.24 12.62 9.55
CA THR A 16 50.61 11.30 9.65
C THR A 16 49.24 11.38 10.32
N VAL A 17 49.11 12.14 11.42
CA VAL A 17 47.81 12.34 12.10
C VAL A 17 46.81 13.07 11.20
N PHE A 18 47.26 14.09 10.45
CA PHE A 18 46.41 14.80 9.48
C PHE A 18 45.99 13.89 8.32
N ALA A 19 46.92 13.10 7.77
CA ALA A 19 46.62 12.17 6.68
C ALA A 19 45.64 11.06 7.10
N VAL A 20 45.80 10.51 8.31
CA VAL A 20 44.87 9.53 8.88
C VAL A 20 43.51 10.18 9.16
N GLY A 21 43.48 11.40 9.71
CA GLY A 21 42.25 12.14 9.96
C GLY A 21 41.47 12.46 8.67
N VAL A 22 42.16 12.84 7.60
CA VAL A 22 41.55 13.09 6.28
C VAL A 22 41.05 11.79 5.64
N LEU A 23 41.80 10.68 5.78
CA LEU A 23 41.35 9.36 5.28
C LEU A 23 40.12 8.84 6.03
N VAL A 24 40.04 9.02 7.35
CA VAL A 24 38.86 8.65 8.15
C VAL A 24 37.68 9.54 7.79
N ALA A 25 37.89 10.86 7.63
CA ALA A 25 36.83 11.78 7.21
C ALA A 25 36.30 11.44 5.80
N LEU A 26 37.18 11.13 4.85
CA LEU A 26 36.79 10.68 3.52
C LEU A 26 36.05 9.33 3.54
N ALA A 27 36.44 8.39 4.41
CA ALA A 27 35.74 7.12 4.58
C ALA A 27 34.34 7.26 5.21
N VAL A 28 34.13 8.27 6.07
CA VAL A 28 32.82 8.59 6.65
C VAL A 28 31.92 9.31 5.63
N ILE A 29 32.49 10.21 4.81
CA ILE A 29 31.75 10.92 3.74
C ILE A 29 31.43 9.98 2.57
N ALA A 30 32.27 8.97 2.33
CA ALA A 30 32.10 7.98 1.26
C ALA A 30 31.24 6.78 1.65
N GLN A 31 30.61 6.76 2.84
CA GLN A 31 29.54 5.80 3.06
C GLN A 31 28.42 6.16 2.09
N PRO A 32 28.11 5.30 1.11
CA PRO A 32 27.04 5.62 0.20
C PRO A 32 25.79 5.72 1.07
N LEU A 33 25.06 6.83 0.93
CA LEU A 33 23.71 7.01 1.47
C LEU A 33 22.77 6.08 0.68
N VAL A 34 23.11 4.79 0.58
CA VAL A 34 22.18 3.75 0.18
C VAL A 34 21.23 3.72 1.35
N ALA A 35 20.03 4.26 1.15
CA ALA A 35 18.91 3.92 2.01
C ALA A 35 18.98 2.40 2.19
N ARG A 36 19.19 1.94 3.42
CA ARG A 36 19.11 0.51 3.71
C ARG A 36 17.65 0.12 3.52
N VAL A 37 17.28 -0.16 2.28
CA VAL A 37 16.10 -0.95 1.97
C VAL A 37 16.44 -2.31 2.56
N HIS A 38 16.04 -2.53 3.81
CA HIS A 38 16.04 -3.88 4.34
C HIS A 38 15.11 -4.66 3.44
N GLU A 39 15.64 -5.71 2.83
CA GLU A 39 14.83 -6.66 2.09
C GLU A 39 13.74 -7.16 3.07
N GLN A 40 12.48 -6.90 2.75
CA GLN A 40 11.38 -7.44 3.55
C GLN A 40 11.38 -8.95 3.35
N ILE A 41 11.89 -9.68 4.34
CA ILE A 41 11.88 -11.14 4.34
C ILE A 41 10.45 -11.58 4.65
N SER A 42 9.88 -12.46 3.81
CA SER A 42 8.56 -13.02 4.09
C SER A 42 8.60 -13.82 5.38
N THR A 43 7.63 -13.61 6.25
CA THR A 43 7.49 -14.36 7.53
C THR A 43 6.97 -15.78 7.31
N VAL A 44 6.52 -16.07 6.08
CA VAL A 44 5.89 -17.33 5.65
C VAL A 44 6.54 -17.83 4.36
N SER A 45 6.62 -19.16 4.22
CA SER A 45 7.08 -19.81 2.99
C SER A 45 6.07 -19.61 1.87
N ALA A 46 6.53 -19.30 0.66
CA ALA A 46 5.70 -19.14 -0.53
C ALA A 46 4.81 -20.37 -0.80
N ASN A 47 5.31 -21.57 -0.48
CA ASN A 47 4.61 -22.85 -0.67
C ASN A 47 3.29 -22.94 0.12
N ARG A 48 3.10 -22.11 1.17
CA ARG A 48 1.84 -22.03 1.93
C ARG A 48 0.65 -21.67 1.04
N PHE A 49 0.89 -20.97 -0.06
CA PHE A 49 -0.16 -20.41 -0.92
C PHE A 49 -0.41 -21.21 -2.20
N VAL A 50 0.22 -22.38 -2.35
CA VAL A 50 0.05 -23.23 -3.53
C VAL A 50 -1.41 -23.67 -3.65
N GLY A 51 -1.97 -23.54 -4.85
CA GLY A 51 -3.35 -23.91 -5.16
C GLY A 51 -4.37 -22.80 -4.88
N LEU A 52 -3.95 -21.67 -4.28
CA LEU A 52 -4.81 -20.49 -4.18
C LEU A 52 -4.84 -19.74 -5.51
N GLU A 53 -6.01 -19.21 -5.84
CA GLU A 53 -6.21 -18.30 -6.94
C GLU A 53 -6.69 -16.94 -6.42
N TRP A 54 -6.25 -15.86 -7.07
CA TRP A 54 -6.68 -14.51 -6.74
C TRP A 54 -6.85 -13.67 -7.99
N THR A 55 -7.86 -12.80 -7.96
CA THR A 55 -8.18 -11.86 -9.03
C THR A 55 -8.30 -10.48 -8.42
N PHE A 56 -7.69 -9.47 -9.03
CA PHE A 56 -7.97 -8.08 -8.67
C PHE A 56 -9.36 -7.73 -9.21
N VAL A 57 -10.33 -7.51 -8.32
CA VAL A 57 -11.71 -7.18 -8.68
C VAL A 57 -12.01 -5.74 -8.31
N ARG A 58 -11.92 -4.83 -9.28
CA ARG A 58 -12.32 -3.43 -9.11
C ARG A 58 -13.83 -3.31 -9.22
N VAL A 59 -14.44 -2.60 -8.29
CA VAL A 59 -15.87 -2.31 -8.31
C VAL A 59 -16.12 -0.95 -8.96
N ARG A 60 -16.87 -0.95 -10.05
CA ARG A 60 -17.48 0.24 -10.62
C ARG A 60 -18.73 0.58 -9.82
N TYR A 61 -18.84 1.84 -9.39
CA TYR A 61 -19.96 2.30 -8.57
C TYR A 61 -20.51 3.64 -9.08
N THR A 62 -21.72 3.98 -8.64
CA THR A 62 -22.31 5.29 -8.89
C THR A 62 -21.64 6.34 -8.02
N SER A 63 -21.10 7.40 -8.62
CA SER A 63 -20.47 8.51 -7.87
C SER A 63 -21.43 9.69 -7.65
N ILE A 64 -21.39 10.30 -6.46
CA ILE A 64 -22.10 11.57 -6.19
C ILE A 64 -21.61 12.72 -7.07
N THR A 65 -20.34 12.70 -7.48
CA THR A 65 -19.70 13.72 -8.30
C THR A 65 -19.82 13.44 -9.80
N MET A 66 -20.41 12.32 -10.23
CA MET A 66 -20.48 11.94 -11.65
C MET A 66 -21.21 12.95 -12.55
N ASN A 67 -22.03 13.84 -11.96
CA ASN A 67 -22.67 14.95 -12.67
C ASN A 67 -21.75 16.17 -12.88
N GLU A 68 -20.58 16.22 -12.26
CA GLU A 68 -19.57 17.24 -12.50
C GLU A 68 -18.95 17.09 -13.89
N ALA A 69 -18.70 18.20 -14.56
CA ALA A 69 -18.25 18.20 -15.95
C ALA A 69 -16.98 17.36 -16.20
N ARG A 70 -16.07 17.31 -15.22
CA ARG A 70 -14.82 16.55 -15.26
C ARG A 70 -15.05 15.03 -15.25
N PHE A 71 -16.11 14.54 -14.63
CA PHE A 71 -16.38 13.12 -14.39
C PHE A 71 -17.33 12.48 -15.40
N ARG A 72 -17.66 13.20 -16.49
CA ARG A 72 -18.51 12.68 -17.58
C ARG A 72 -17.78 11.75 -18.55
N GLN A 73 -16.46 11.65 -18.44
CA GLN A 73 -15.65 10.72 -19.22
C GLN A 73 -15.30 9.52 -18.34
N TYR A 74 -15.44 8.32 -18.90
CA TYR A 74 -15.17 7.05 -18.21
C TYR A 74 -13.84 7.05 -17.44
N TRP A 75 -12.76 7.53 -18.07
CA TRP A 75 -11.42 7.58 -17.47
C TRP A 75 -11.26 8.58 -16.34
N ASN A 76 -12.22 9.48 -16.18
CA ASN A 76 -12.22 10.44 -15.10
C ASN A 76 -13.18 10.00 -13.98
N GLU A 77 -14.08 9.04 -14.20
CA GLU A 77 -14.98 8.60 -13.14
C GLU A 77 -14.16 8.16 -11.90
N PRO A 78 -14.52 8.59 -10.68
CA PRO A 78 -13.77 8.29 -9.45
C PRO A 78 -13.33 6.83 -9.31
N TRP A 79 -14.22 5.87 -9.62
CA TRP A 79 -13.92 4.45 -9.52
C TRP A 79 -12.85 3.97 -10.51
N ALA A 80 -12.57 4.70 -11.58
CA ALA A 80 -11.62 4.35 -12.64
C ALA A 80 -10.21 4.93 -12.40
N ILE A 81 -10.02 5.71 -11.32
CA ILE A 81 -8.73 6.30 -10.98
C ILE A 81 -7.65 5.22 -10.84
N ASP A 82 -6.48 5.54 -11.38
CA ASP A 82 -5.31 4.68 -11.56
C ASP A 82 -5.50 3.41 -12.38
N ALA A 83 -6.68 3.16 -12.94
CA ALA A 83 -6.91 2.00 -13.79
C ALA A 83 -6.22 2.18 -15.16
N PRO A 84 -5.57 1.14 -15.71
CA PRO A 84 -5.36 -0.20 -15.16
C PRO A 84 -4.00 -0.35 -14.42
N ALA A 85 -3.29 0.75 -14.17
CA ALA A 85 -1.94 0.73 -13.61
C ALA A 85 -1.89 0.16 -12.19
N ALA A 86 -2.86 0.53 -11.34
CA ALA A 86 -2.98 0.00 -9.97
C ALA A 86 -3.11 -1.53 -9.96
N GLU A 87 -4.04 -2.07 -10.76
CA GLU A 87 -4.31 -3.50 -10.86
C GLU A 87 -3.10 -4.25 -11.38
N GLN A 88 -2.48 -3.73 -12.45
CA GLN A 88 -1.30 -4.33 -13.02
C GLN A 88 -0.13 -4.35 -12.03
N ASN A 89 0.04 -3.30 -11.23
CA ASN A 89 1.14 -3.20 -10.29
C ASN A 89 0.99 -4.19 -9.12
N LEU A 90 -0.21 -4.28 -8.51
CA LEU A 90 -0.46 -5.21 -7.42
C LEU A 90 -0.42 -6.67 -7.91
N SER A 91 -1.07 -6.99 -9.02
CA SER A 91 -1.09 -8.35 -9.57
C SER A 91 0.30 -8.86 -9.92
N ARG A 92 1.15 -8.02 -10.53
CA ARG A 92 2.56 -8.38 -10.83
C ARG A 92 3.39 -8.62 -9.56
N ARG A 93 3.17 -7.84 -8.51
CA ARG A 93 3.90 -8.00 -7.24
C ARG A 93 3.45 -9.27 -6.53
N LEU A 94 2.14 -9.52 -6.44
CA LEU A 94 1.59 -10.70 -5.78
C LEU A 94 2.05 -11.99 -6.46
N SER A 95 2.02 -12.05 -7.79
CA SER A 95 2.48 -13.20 -8.59
C SER A 95 3.99 -13.45 -8.50
N ARG A 96 4.80 -12.40 -8.28
CA ARG A 96 6.26 -12.54 -8.11
C ARG A 96 6.66 -12.99 -6.71
N LEU A 97 5.90 -12.59 -5.70
CA LEU A 97 6.27 -12.76 -4.29
C LEU A 97 5.61 -13.99 -3.65
N THR A 98 4.53 -14.51 -4.24
CA THR A 98 3.76 -15.62 -3.69
C THR A 98 3.60 -16.75 -4.69
N SER A 99 3.20 -17.93 -4.23
CA SER A 99 2.79 -19.04 -5.10
C SER A 99 1.29 -19.01 -5.47
N ILE A 100 0.61 -17.89 -5.20
CA ILE A 100 -0.80 -17.68 -5.59
C ILE A 100 -0.85 -17.54 -7.11
N LYS A 101 -1.79 -18.24 -7.76
CA LYS A 101 -2.11 -18.00 -9.17
C LYS A 101 -2.91 -16.70 -9.27
N VAL A 102 -2.29 -15.69 -9.85
CA VAL A 102 -2.94 -14.38 -10.08
C VAL A 102 -3.55 -14.35 -11.47
N ASN A 103 -4.87 -14.18 -11.53
CA ASN A 103 -5.63 -14.06 -12.77
C ASN A 103 -5.61 -12.62 -13.29
N ASP A 104 -6.08 -12.42 -14.52
CA ASP A 104 -6.23 -11.09 -15.11
C ASP A 104 -7.25 -10.25 -14.31
N PRO A 105 -6.95 -8.96 -14.03
CA PRO A 105 -7.88 -8.07 -13.34
C PRO A 105 -9.21 -7.93 -14.07
N ILE A 106 -10.29 -7.73 -13.31
CA ILE A 106 -11.62 -7.50 -13.84
C ILE A 106 -12.28 -6.29 -13.18
N VAL A 107 -13.23 -5.69 -13.90
CA VAL A 107 -14.16 -4.70 -13.36
C VAL A 107 -15.52 -5.36 -13.21
N VAL A 108 -16.19 -5.12 -12.09
CA VAL A 108 -17.56 -5.58 -11.81
C VAL A 108 -18.42 -4.43 -11.31
N THR A 109 -19.73 -4.53 -11.47
CA THR A 109 -20.71 -3.76 -10.68
C THR A 109 -21.33 -4.66 -9.61
N LEU A 110 -21.88 -4.06 -8.55
CA LEU A 110 -22.41 -4.80 -7.39
C LEU A 110 -23.69 -5.60 -7.69
N ASP A 111 -24.38 -5.31 -8.79
CA ASP A 111 -25.56 -6.05 -9.26
C ASP A 111 -25.20 -7.35 -10.01
N GLU A 112 -23.93 -7.56 -10.37
CA GLU A 112 -23.49 -8.79 -11.02
C GLU A 112 -23.47 -9.98 -10.06
N GLU A 113 -23.97 -11.15 -10.49
CA GLU A 113 -23.91 -12.38 -9.67
C GLU A 113 -22.48 -12.89 -9.48
N ARG A 114 -21.57 -12.60 -10.40
CA ARG A 114 -20.19 -13.11 -10.31
C ARG A 114 -19.39 -12.52 -9.14
N ILE A 115 -19.89 -11.50 -8.44
CA ILE A 115 -19.23 -10.97 -7.24
C ILE A 115 -19.05 -12.06 -6.17
N TRP A 116 -19.94 -13.06 -6.12
CA TRP A 116 -19.87 -14.17 -5.16
C TRP A 116 -18.72 -15.14 -5.43
N GLU A 117 -18.12 -15.09 -6.61
CA GLU A 117 -16.99 -15.93 -7.01
C GLU A 117 -15.66 -15.39 -6.47
N TYR A 118 -15.63 -14.15 -5.98
CA TYR A 118 -14.41 -13.45 -5.58
C TYR A 118 -14.44 -13.05 -4.11
N PRO A 119 -13.52 -13.53 -3.26
CA PRO A 119 -13.54 -13.24 -1.82
C PRO A 119 -13.04 -11.83 -1.46
N TRP A 120 -12.56 -11.06 -2.44
CA TRP A 120 -11.93 -9.76 -2.25
C TRP A 120 -12.39 -8.78 -3.33
N LEU A 121 -12.85 -7.60 -2.90
CA LEU A 121 -13.25 -6.50 -3.77
C LEU A 121 -12.43 -5.24 -3.48
N TYR A 122 -12.26 -4.40 -4.49
CA TYR A 122 -11.53 -3.14 -4.39
C TYR A 122 -12.38 -1.95 -4.85
N PHE A 123 -12.37 -0.91 -4.04
CA PHE A 123 -12.99 0.39 -4.33
C PHE A 123 -11.93 1.48 -4.17
N VAL A 124 -11.72 2.27 -5.23
CA VAL A 124 -10.92 3.50 -5.19
C VAL A 124 -11.84 4.71 -5.07
N GLU A 125 -11.35 5.79 -4.48
CA GLU A 125 -12.10 7.03 -4.25
C GLU A 125 -13.48 6.85 -3.58
N PRO A 126 -13.63 6.04 -2.51
CA PRO A 126 -14.93 5.80 -1.87
C PRO A 126 -15.52 7.05 -1.21
N GLY A 127 -14.76 8.14 -1.09
CA GLY A 127 -15.28 9.46 -0.80
C GLY A 127 -16.36 9.93 -1.78
N ASN A 128 -16.42 9.35 -2.99
CA ASN A 128 -17.44 9.63 -3.99
C ASN A 128 -18.57 8.58 -4.05
N LEU A 129 -18.47 7.47 -3.31
CA LEU A 129 -19.35 6.30 -3.42
C LEU A 129 -20.81 6.63 -3.10
N GLN A 130 -21.74 6.33 -4.00
CA GLN A 130 -23.18 6.42 -3.75
C GLN A 130 -23.84 5.05 -3.93
N LEU A 131 -24.11 4.37 -2.81
CA LEU A 131 -24.79 3.07 -2.84
C LEU A 131 -26.31 3.23 -3.00
N GLY A 132 -26.89 2.43 -3.89
CA GLY A 132 -28.32 2.16 -3.98
C GLY A 132 -28.81 1.14 -2.95
N ALA A 133 -30.12 1.02 -2.77
CA ALA A 133 -30.71 0.11 -1.77
C ALA A 133 -30.36 -1.37 -1.99
N ASP A 134 -30.35 -1.80 -3.26
CA ASP A 134 -30.00 -3.18 -3.63
C ASP A 134 -28.50 -3.44 -3.43
N GLU A 135 -27.65 -2.48 -3.78
CA GLU A 135 -26.20 -2.55 -3.58
C GLU A 135 -25.84 -2.61 -2.09
N VAL A 136 -26.52 -1.85 -1.24
CA VAL A 136 -26.37 -1.93 0.23
C VAL A 136 -26.66 -3.34 0.74
N THR A 137 -27.76 -3.94 0.26
CA THR A 137 -28.17 -5.28 0.68
C THR A 137 -27.17 -6.34 0.22
N ARG A 138 -26.73 -6.27 -1.03
CA ARG A 138 -25.74 -7.20 -1.59
C ARG A 138 -24.37 -7.08 -0.92
N LEU A 139 -23.88 -5.85 -0.69
CA LEU A 139 -22.59 -5.64 -0.05
C LEU A 139 -22.58 -6.12 1.40
N ARG A 140 -23.72 -5.95 2.10
CA ARG A 140 -23.91 -6.50 3.45
C ARG A 140 -23.82 -8.02 3.42
N GLU A 141 -24.55 -8.66 2.51
CA GLU A 141 -24.52 -10.11 2.35
C GLU A 141 -23.11 -10.61 2.02
N PHE A 142 -22.39 -9.93 1.12
CA PHE A 142 -21.02 -10.25 0.75
C PHE A 142 -20.09 -10.28 1.97
N LEU A 143 -20.11 -9.23 2.77
CA LEU A 143 -19.31 -9.13 3.99
C LEU A 143 -19.71 -10.20 5.02
N LEU A 144 -21.02 -10.43 5.22
CA LEU A 144 -21.51 -11.44 6.17
C LEU A 144 -21.20 -12.89 5.75
N ARG A 145 -20.96 -13.14 4.45
CA ARG A 145 -20.49 -14.43 3.92
C ARG A 145 -18.97 -14.63 4.06
N GLY A 146 -18.25 -13.65 4.59
CA GLY A 146 -16.80 -13.68 4.76
C GLY A 146 -16.02 -13.05 3.60
N GLY A 147 -16.70 -12.35 2.69
CA GLY A 147 -16.05 -11.50 1.70
C GLY A 147 -15.32 -10.34 2.37
N THR A 148 -14.28 -9.84 1.71
CA THR A 148 -13.46 -8.72 2.20
C THR A 148 -13.39 -7.61 1.17
N ILE A 149 -13.28 -6.37 1.63
CA ILE A 149 -13.23 -5.19 0.78
C ILE A 149 -12.04 -4.33 1.17
N THR A 150 -11.32 -3.84 0.18
CA THR A 150 -10.31 -2.79 0.34
C THR A 150 -10.85 -1.49 -0.25
N PHE A 151 -10.89 -0.46 0.59
CA PHE A 151 -11.24 0.90 0.24
C PHE A 151 -9.94 1.72 0.21
N ASP A 152 -9.71 2.46 -0.87
CA ASP A 152 -8.45 3.13 -1.16
C ASP A 152 -8.68 4.55 -1.70
N ASP A 153 -7.67 5.42 -1.56
CA ASP A 153 -7.62 6.77 -2.14
C ASP A 153 -8.78 7.71 -1.73
N PHE A 154 -8.91 8.01 -0.44
CA PHE A 154 -9.82 9.06 0.04
C PHE A 154 -9.13 9.97 1.05
N HIS A 155 -9.35 11.28 0.92
CA HIS A 155 -8.53 12.32 1.53
C HIS A 155 -9.34 13.25 2.43
N GLY A 156 -8.94 13.28 3.70
CA GLY A 156 -9.46 14.23 4.67
C GLY A 156 -10.86 13.89 5.21
N PRO A 157 -11.39 14.73 6.11
CA PRO A 157 -12.58 14.41 6.90
C PRO A 157 -13.86 14.36 6.06
N ILE A 158 -13.96 15.14 4.98
CA ILE A 158 -15.19 15.20 4.17
C ILE A 158 -15.42 13.87 3.45
N GLU A 159 -14.39 13.34 2.79
CA GLU A 159 -14.47 12.07 2.07
C GLU A 159 -14.60 10.90 3.05
N TRP A 160 -13.92 10.98 4.20
CA TRP A 160 -14.08 10.03 5.28
C TRP A 160 -15.53 9.97 5.80
N ASP A 161 -16.10 11.11 6.17
CA ASP A 161 -17.46 11.19 6.69
C ASP A 161 -18.48 10.66 5.67
N HIS A 162 -18.26 10.94 4.38
CA HIS A 162 -19.11 10.39 3.33
C HIS A 162 -18.99 8.87 3.22
N PHE A 163 -17.76 8.33 3.21
CA PHE A 163 -17.53 6.89 3.23
C PHE A 163 -18.20 6.23 4.44
N VAL A 164 -18.01 6.79 5.64
CA VAL A 164 -18.64 6.32 6.89
C VAL A 164 -20.15 6.29 6.76
N ALA A 165 -20.76 7.34 6.18
CA ALA A 165 -22.20 7.41 5.98
C ALA A 165 -22.72 6.32 5.02
N GLN A 166 -21.95 5.93 4.00
CA GLN A 166 -22.35 4.86 3.07
C GLN A 166 -22.16 3.48 3.70
N ILE A 167 -21.00 3.21 4.30
CA ILE A 167 -20.71 1.88 4.88
C ILE A 167 -21.58 1.60 6.12
N SER A 168 -22.00 2.63 6.86
CA SER A 168 -22.96 2.49 7.96
C SER A 168 -24.34 1.99 7.51
N LYS A 169 -24.72 2.21 6.25
CA LYS A 169 -25.95 1.63 5.67
C LYS A 169 -25.79 0.12 5.44
N VAL A 170 -24.58 -0.32 5.09
CA VAL A 170 -24.22 -1.71 4.79
C VAL A 170 -24.10 -2.53 6.06
N LEU A 171 -23.39 -2.00 7.06
CA LEU A 171 -23.17 -2.62 8.37
C LEU A 171 -23.70 -1.74 9.52
N PRO A 172 -25.03 -1.52 9.63
CA PRO A 172 -25.58 -0.77 10.76
C PRO A 172 -25.21 -1.40 12.10
N GLY A 173 -24.70 -0.55 13.01
CA GLY A 173 -24.29 -0.92 14.37
C GLY A 173 -22.90 -1.54 14.48
N TYR A 174 -22.11 -1.57 13.40
CA TYR A 174 -20.71 -1.96 13.45
C TYR A 174 -19.82 -0.72 13.54
N ASP A 175 -18.85 -0.76 14.44
CA ASP A 175 -17.87 0.31 14.61
C ASP A 175 -16.70 0.14 13.64
N ILE A 176 -16.21 1.27 13.10
CA ILE A 176 -14.91 1.32 12.44
C ILE A 176 -13.86 1.46 13.52
N VAL A 177 -12.93 0.52 13.58
CA VAL A 177 -11.88 0.47 14.58
C VAL A 177 -10.51 0.59 13.93
N ASP A 178 -9.62 1.32 14.59
CA ASP A 178 -8.21 1.31 14.24
C ASP A 178 -7.60 -0.04 14.62
N LEU A 179 -6.83 -0.63 13.70
CA LEU A 179 -6.13 -1.88 13.96
C LEU A 179 -4.81 -1.60 14.66
N GLU A 180 -4.65 -2.18 15.85
CA GLU A 180 -3.42 -2.09 16.63
C GLU A 180 -2.21 -2.70 15.90
N PRO A 181 -0.97 -2.23 16.16
CA PRO A 181 0.23 -2.69 15.45
C PRO A 181 0.51 -4.20 15.51
N ASP A 182 -0.04 -4.91 16.50
CA ASP A 182 0.11 -6.36 16.66
C ASP A 182 -0.95 -7.17 15.90
N HIS A 183 -1.92 -6.51 15.25
CA HIS A 183 -2.95 -7.19 14.47
C HIS A 183 -2.33 -8.07 13.36
N PRO A 184 -2.82 -9.31 13.13
CA PRO A 184 -2.21 -10.25 12.18
C PRO A 184 -2.06 -9.74 10.74
N ILE A 185 -2.86 -8.74 10.32
CA ILE A 185 -2.76 -8.13 8.99
C ILE A 185 -1.38 -7.48 8.74
N PHE A 186 -0.71 -6.99 9.80
CA PHE A 186 0.61 -6.36 9.71
C PHE A 186 1.76 -7.36 9.76
N SER A 187 1.46 -8.67 9.84
CA SER A 187 2.46 -9.74 9.95
C SER A 187 2.16 -11.00 9.14
N CYS A 188 1.07 -11.01 8.35
CA CYS A 188 0.57 -12.19 7.64
C CYS A 188 1.43 -12.63 6.44
N PHE A 189 2.26 -11.74 5.89
CA PHE A 189 3.21 -12.05 4.82
C PHE A 189 4.56 -11.36 5.04
N TYR A 190 4.53 -10.05 5.22
CA TYR A 190 5.66 -9.26 5.70
C TYR A 190 5.37 -8.76 7.10
N LYS A 191 6.44 -8.53 7.89
CA LYS A 191 6.34 -7.76 9.12
C LYS A 191 6.40 -6.27 8.78
N ILE A 192 5.34 -5.55 9.12
CA ILE A 192 5.22 -4.10 8.92
C ILE A 192 5.34 -3.44 10.30
N ASP A 193 6.50 -2.85 10.59
CA ASP A 193 6.77 -2.25 11.90
C ASP A 193 6.16 -0.83 12.07
N SER A 194 5.76 -0.20 10.96
CA SER A 194 5.16 1.13 10.94
C SER A 194 4.35 1.33 9.67
N TYR A 195 3.31 2.17 9.71
CA TYR A 195 2.55 2.58 8.52
C TYR A 195 3.45 3.40 7.57
N PRO A 196 3.85 2.87 6.41
CA PRO A 196 4.58 3.68 5.45
C PRO A 196 3.65 4.77 4.94
N GLN A 197 4.03 6.04 5.15
CA GLN A 197 3.34 7.15 4.51
C GLN A 197 3.57 7.06 3.01
N ILE A 198 2.50 6.96 2.22
CA ILE A 198 2.56 7.10 0.77
C ILE A 198 2.53 8.61 0.50
N PRO A 199 3.56 9.20 -0.15
CA PRO A 199 3.50 10.59 -0.54
C PRO A 199 2.34 10.78 -1.51
N GLY A 200 1.38 11.63 -1.14
CA GLY A 200 0.36 12.16 -2.04
C GLY A 200 0.88 13.33 -2.86
#